data_AF-A0AAC8UUX1-F1
#
_entry.id   AF-A0AAC8UUX1-F1
#
_cell.length_a   1.000
_cell.length_b   1.000
_cell.length_c   1.000
_cell.angle_alpha   90.00
_cell.angle_beta   90.00
_cell.angle_gamma   90.00
#
_symmetry.space_group_name_H-M   'P 1'
#
loop_
_entity.id
_entity.type
_entity.pdbx_description
1 polymer ?
#
loop_
_entity_poly.entity_id
_entity_poly.type
_entity_poly.pdbx_seq_one_letter_code
_entity_poly.pdbx_strand_id
1 'polypeptide(L)'
;MKQFNVQRTGADFVPLLPWSTDPHASVHALAAGGVDLLLLDEENDLMKIVPQRTLEDLMPRLESSVYGRLFDQVATLIPQASQELLADWYLAIDLAQTSHVNVVTTAANLVALAVLRLKGVPVTANKVQGVASQAQCWLLQAQLTEHQLFLPTGKELLRRLFTHLLDQHTAWDTYTPDHCSPHAGRLAQDVYALTCGNLMAVQLPAAWSLVRVAALENHLLR
;
A
#
# COMPACT_ATOMS: atom_id res chain seq x y z
N MET A 1 0.67 22.59 5.29
CA MET A 1 1.79 22.13 4.43
C MET A 1 2.57 21.05 5.17
N LYS A 2 3.08 20.02 4.49
CA LYS A 2 3.90 18.96 5.11
C LYS A 2 5.39 19.27 4.94
N GLN A 3 6.17 19.05 6.00
CA GLN A 3 7.62 19.14 6.00
C GLN A 3 8.22 17.88 6.64
N PHE A 4 9.42 17.51 6.18
CA PHE A 4 10.10 16.27 6.52
C PHE A 4 11.48 16.56 7.08
N ASN A 5 11.89 15.74 8.04
CA ASN A 5 13.23 15.69 8.59
C ASN A 5 13.49 14.28 9.13
N VAL A 6 14.68 14.02 9.67
CA VAL A 6 15.00 12.75 10.34
C VAL A 6 15.73 13.01 11.65
N GLN A 7 15.67 12.05 12.56
CA GLN A 7 16.44 12.05 13.80
C GLN A 7 17.10 10.70 14.04
N ARG A 8 18.09 10.61 14.92
CA ARG A 8 18.58 9.29 15.37
C ARG A 8 17.44 8.52 16.04
N THR A 9 17.36 7.21 15.79
CA THR A 9 16.31 6.38 16.38
C THR A 9 16.34 6.47 17.91
N GLY A 10 15.16 6.68 18.51
CA GLY A 10 15.00 6.81 19.96
C GLY A 10 15.41 8.16 20.56
N ALA A 11 15.80 9.14 19.73
CA ALA A 11 16.01 10.51 20.20
C ALA A 11 14.69 11.23 20.49
N ASP A 12 14.77 12.31 21.28
CA ASP A 12 13.63 13.15 21.66
C ASP A 12 13.58 14.41 20.78
N PHE A 13 13.08 14.26 19.55
CA PHE A 13 12.90 15.35 18.58
C PHE A 13 14.17 16.16 18.28
N VAL A 14 15.24 15.49 17.85
CA VAL A 14 16.51 16.15 17.46
C VAL A 14 16.72 16.04 15.94
N PRO A 15 16.34 17.06 15.15
CA PRO A 15 16.44 17.00 13.70
C PRO A 15 17.90 16.99 13.23
N LEU A 16 18.21 16.17 12.23
CA LEU A 16 19.56 16.01 11.66
C LEU A 16 19.74 16.77 10.34
N LEU A 17 18.64 17.07 9.64
CA LEU A 17 18.63 17.79 8.38
C LEU A 17 17.93 19.16 8.57
N PRO A 18 17.95 20.06 7.58
CA PRO A 18 16.98 21.14 7.50
C PRO A 18 15.58 20.59 7.26
N TRP A 19 14.56 21.19 7.87
CA TRP A 19 13.17 20.89 7.51
C TRP A 19 12.93 21.25 6.04
N SER A 20 12.28 20.34 5.31
CA SER A 20 12.09 20.46 3.87
C SER A 20 10.71 19.96 3.45
N THR A 21 10.09 20.63 2.48
CA THR A 21 8.88 20.12 1.80
C THR A 21 9.22 19.06 0.75
N ASP A 22 10.48 19.01 0.32
CA ASP A 22 11.02 17.93 -0.49
C ASP A 22 11.46 16.76 0.43
N PRO A 23 10.83 15.58 0.32
CA PRO A 23 11.15 14.42 1.15
C PRO A 23 12.46 13.72 0.77
N HIS A 24 13.07 13.99 -0.39
CA HIS A 24 14.15 13.15 -0.94
C HIS A 24 15.35 12.99 0.02
N ALA A 25 15.82 14.08 0.63
CA ALA A 25 16.93 14.03 1.58
C ALA A 25 16.60 13.16 2.81
N SER A 26 15.38 13.28 3.33
CA SER A 26 14.90 12.47 4.46
C SER A 26 14.76 11.00 4.06
N VAL A 27 14.19 10.70 2.88
CA VAL A 27 14.07 9.33 2.36
C VAL A 27 15.44 8.66 2.21
N HIS A 28 16.42 9.38 1.66
CA HIS A 28 17.78 8.87 1.54
C HIS A 28 18.41 8.55 2.90
N ALA A 29 18.22 9.42 3.90
CA ALA A 29 18.69 9.16 5.25
C ALA A 29 17.98 7.96 5.90
N LEU A 30 16.66 7.81 5.71
CA LEU A 30 15.89 6.66 6.21
C LEU A 30 16.37 5.34 5.61
N ALA A 31 16.68 5.32 4.31
CA ALA A 31 17.20 4.14 3.63
C ALA A 31 18.56 3.69 4.18
N ALA A 32 19.43 4.62 4.57
CA ALA A 32 20.70 4.32 5.23
C ALA A 32 20.53 3.69 6.62
N GLY A 33 19.38 3.89 7.26
CA GLY A 33 19.01 3.28 8.54
C GLY A 33 19.49 4.03 9.79
N GLY A 34 19.06 3.56 10.96
CA GLY A 34 19.42 4.15 12.26
C GLY A 34 18.76 5.50 12.58
N VAL A 35 17.75 5.88 11.80
CA VAL A 35 17.01 7.13 11.94
C VAL A 35 15.50 6.93 11.88
N ASP A 36 14.76 7.80 12.57
CA ASP A 36 13.31 7.91 12.52
C ASP A 36 12.90 9.12 11.68
N LEU A 37 11.74 9.04 11.03
CA LEU A 37 11.18 10.16 10.28
C LEU A 37 10.59 11.18 11.27
N LEU A 38 10.90 12.45 11.08
CA LEU A 38 10.16 13.55 11.70
C LEU A 38 9.19 14.12 10.65
N LEU A 39 7.91 14.16 11.01
CA LEU A 39 6.87 14.74 10.18
C LEU A 39 6.29 15.96 10.88
N LEU A 40 6.29 17.09 10.17
CA LEU A 40 5.50 18.27 10.50
C LEU A 40 4.39 18.36 9.46
N ASP A 41 3.15 18.36 9.90
CA ASP A 41 1.96 18.58 9.09
C ASP A 41 1.18 19.76 9.67
N GLU A 42 1.43 20.95 9.13
CA GLU A 42 0.83 22.19 9.59
C GLU A 42 -0.68 22.24 9.36
N GLU A 43 -1.20 21.51 8.37
CA GLU A 43 -2.64 21.51 8.08
C GLU A 43 -3.43 20.82 9.19
N ASN A 44 -2.82 19.81 9.82
CA ASN A 44 -3.41 19.03 10.90
C ASN A 44 -2.83 19.38 12.27
N ASP A 45 -2.05 20.47 12.38
CA ASP A 45 -1.31 20.88 13.58
C ASP A 45 -0.55 19.71 14.25
N LEU A 46 0.12 18.89 13.43
CA LEU A 46 0.73 17.64 13.86
C LEU A 46 2.25 17.71 13.70
N MET A 47 2.97 17.47 14.79
CA MET A 47 4.40 17.19 14.77
C MET A 47 4.64 15.84 15.43
N LYS A 48 5.24 14.89 14.71
CA LYS A 48 5.44 13.52 15.21
C LYS A 48 6.79 12.94 14.81
N ILE A 49 7.34 12.13 15.72
CA ILE A 49 8.35 11.12 15.41
C ILE A 49 7.62 9.90 14.86
N VAL A 50 8.08 9.41 13.71
CA VAL A 50 7.57 8.21 13.06
C VAL A 50 8.70 7.18 12.97
N PRO A 51 8.73 6.23 13.93
CA PRO A 51 9.66 5.10 13.86
C PRO A 51 9.51 4.36 12.54
N GLN A 52 10.64 4.03 11.92
CA GLN A 52 10.65 3.30 10.66
C GLN A 52 10.72 1.81 10.88
N ARG A 53 9.92 1.06 10.12
CA ARG A 53 9.97 -0.40 10.07
C ARG A 53 11.18 -0.87 9.26
N THR A 54 11.70 -2.03 9.61
CA THR A 54 12.69 -2.76 8.84
C THR A 54 12.03 -3.92 8.10
N LEU A 55 12.64 -4.42 7.02
CA LEU A 55 12.14 -5.61 6.31
C LEU A 55 12.10 -6.83 7.23
N GLU A 56 13.09 -6.93 8.12
CA GLU A 56 13.23 -7.97 9.13
C GLU A 56 12.07 -7.96 10.14
N ASP A 57 11.50 -6.78 10.46
CA ASP A 57 10.31 -6.67 11.31
C ASP A 57 9.02 -7.10 10.60
N LEU A 58 8.99 -6.99 9.27
CA LEU A 58 7.78 -7.21 8.49
C LEU A 58 7.53 -8.70 8.22
N MET A 59 8.56 -9.44 7.80
CA MET A 59 8.40 -10.83 7.37
C MET A 59 7.76 -11.75 8.44
N PRO A 60 8.21 -11.76 9.71
CA PRO A 60 7.64 -12.67 10.72
C PRO A 60 6.17 -12.37 11.04
N ARG A 61 5.73 -11.11 10.85
CA ARG A 61 4.34 -10.69 11.11
C ARG A 61 3.37 -11.20 10.05
N LEU A 62 3.88 -11.52 8.86
CA LEU A 62 3.08 -11.98 7.74
C LEU A 62 2.95 -13.50 7.73
N GLU A 63 4.01 -14.25 8.05
CA GLU A 63 4.08 -15.72 7.94
C GLU A 63 2.93 -16.47 8.66
N SER A 64 2.40 -15.93 9.77
CA SER A 64 1.32 -16.57 10.53
C SER A 64 0.01 -15.79 10.54
N SER A 65 -0.10 -14.70 9.77
CA SER A 65 -1.29 -13.84 9.77
C SER A 65 -2.30 -14.21 8.69
N VAL A 66 -3.54 -13.76 8.90
CA VAL A 66 -4.62 -13.84 7.90
C VAL A 66 -4.24 -13.09 6.61
N TYR A 67 -3.42 -12.05 6.70
CA TYR A 67 -2.93 -11.26 5.58
C TYR A 67 -1.84 -12.00 4.79
N GLY A 68 -0.94 -12.74 5.45
CA GLY A 68 0.02 -13.62 4.75
C GLY A 68 -0.67 -14.74 3.98
N ARG A 69 -1.69 -15.38 4.61
CA ARG A 69 -2.52 -16.37 3.91
C ARG A 69 -3.26 -15.79 2.70
N LEU A 70 -3.70 -14.53 2.80
CA LEU A 70 -4.35 -13.83 1.68
C LEU A 70 -3.34 -13.53 0.58
N PHE A 71 -2.14 -13.07 0.94
CA PHE A 71 -1.04 -12.85 0.00
C PHE A 71 -0.73 -14.12 -0.79
N ASP A 72 -0.50 -15.25 -0.13
CA ASP A 72 -0.23 -16.54 -0.79
C ASP A 72 -1.35 -16.91 -1.76
N GLN A 73 -2.59 -16.71 -1.33
CA GLN A 73 -3.76 -17.01 -2.15
C GLN A 73 -3.83 -16.13 -3.41
N VAL A 74 -3.63 -14.82 -3.29
CA VAL A 74 -3.63 -13.91 -4.44
C VAL A 74 -2.42 -14.16 -5.34
N ALA A 75 -1.25 -14.47 -4.76
CA ALA A 75 -0.05 -14.83 -5.51
C ALA A 75 -0.26 -16.07 -6.38
N THR A 76 -1.08 -17.05 -5.94
CA THR A 76 -1.42 -18.21 -6.79
C THR A 76 -2.22 -17.85 -8.05
N LEU A 77 -2.87 -16.68 -8.08
CA LEU A 77 -3.57 -16.19 -9.27
C LEU A 77 -2.60 -15.65 -10.32
N ILE A 78 -1.37 -15.29 -9.92
CA ILE A 78 -0.35 -14.63 -10.74
C ILE A 78 0.99 -15.31 -10.50
N PRO A 79 1.20 -16.51 -11.06
CA PRO A 79 2.41 -17.31 -10.79
C PRO A 79 3.70 -16.68 -11.34
N GLN A 80 3.61 -15.62 -12.14
CA GLN A 80 4.74 -14.89 -12.72
C GLN A 80 4.76 -13.42 -12.26
N ALA A 81 4.37 -13.14 -11.01
CA ALA A 81 4.43 -11.80 -10.44
C ALA A 81 5.87 -11.25 -10.53
N SER A 82 6.01 -10.02 -11.03
CA SER A 82 7.30 -9.33 -11.05
C SER A 82 7.76 -8.99 -9.62
N GLN A 83 9.06 -8.76 -9.44
CA GLN A 83 9.59 -8.32 -8.15
C GLN A 83 8.93 -7.00 -7.68
N GLU A 84 8.66 -6.07 -8.60
CA GLU A 84 7.94 -4.82 -8.31
C GLU A 84 6.53 -5.08 -7.77
N LEU A 85 5.79 -6.01 -8.36
CA LEU A 85 4.45 -6.35 -7.90
C LEU A 85 4.49 -7.02 -6.51
N LEU A 86 5.49 -7.87 -6.26
CA LEU A 86 5.68 -8.47 -4.94
C LEU A 86 5.98 -7.40 -3.89
N ALA A 87 6.83 -6.43 -4.20
CA ALA A 87 7.12 -5.28 -3.33
C ALA A 87 5.86 -4.45 -3.02
N ASP A 88 5.07 -4.12 -4.04
CA ASP A 88 3.77 -3.43 -3.89
C ASP A 88 2.85 -4.21 -2.93
N TRP A 89 2.78 -5.53 -3.09
CA TRP A 89 1.96 -6.40 -2.26
C TRP A 89 2.46 -6.51 -0.81
N TYR A 90 3.77 -6.60 -0.58
CA TYR A 90 4.34 -6.62 0.78
C TYR A 90 4.01 -5.33 1.54
N LEU A 91 4.12 -4.18 0.86
CA LEU A 91 3.70 -2.89 1.43
C LEU A 91 2.20 -2.86 1.72
N ALA A 92 1.38 -3.37 0.80
CA ALA A 92 -0.07 -3.41 0.95
C ALA A 92 -0.53 -4.23 2.15
N ILE A 93 0.01 -5.42 2.35
CA ILE A 93 -0.40 -6.31 3.45
C ILE A 93 0.07 -5.79 4.81
N ASP A 94 1.27 -5.21 4.92
CA ASP A 94 1.69 -4.63 6.19
C ASP A 94 0.90 -3.36 6.51
N LEU A 95 0.66 -2.51 5.50
CA LEU A 95 -0.16 -1.32 5.67
C LEU A 95 -1.60 -1.68 6.08
N ALA A 96 -2.17 -2.71 5.48
CA ALA A 96 -3.48 -3.23 5.86
C ALA A 96 -3.50 -3.73 7.30
N GLN A 97 -2.51 -4.53 7.70
CA GLN A 97 -2.42 -5.09 9.04
C GLN A 97 -2.23 -4.01 10.11
N THR A 98 -1.34 -3.05 9.88
CA THR A 98 -1.05 -1.94 10.80
C THR A 98 -2.18 -0.91 10.88
N SER A 99 -2.95 -0.76 9.80
CA SER A 99 -4.12 0.13 9.75
C SER A 99 -5.44 -0.58 10.09
N HIS A 100 -5.39 -1.85 10.50
CA HIS A 100 -6.57 -2.68 10.79
C HIS A 100 -7.61 -2.70 9.65
N VAL A 101 -7.13 -2.68 8.41
CA VAL A 101 -7.99 -2.78 7.22
C VAL A 101 -8.49 -4.22 7.09
N ASN A 102 -9.78 -4.39 6.84
CA ASN A 102 -10.38 -5.71 6.74
C ASN A 102 -9.85 -6.53 5.55
N VAL A 103 -10.05 -7.84 5.60
CA VAL A 103 -9.44 -8.77 4.63
C VAL A 103 -10.01 -8.58 3.22
N VAL A 104 -11.31 -8.27 3.09
CA VAL A 104 -11.96 -8.02 1.80
C VAL A 104 -11.37 -6.80 1.10
N THR A 105 -11.18 -5.71 1.84
CA THR A 105 -10.58 -4.47 1.35
C THR A 105 -9.13 -4.70 0.92
N THR A 106 -8.40 -5.51 1.69
CA THR A 106 -7.03 -5.89 1.37
C THR A 106 -6.97 -6.76 0.11
N ALA A 107 -7.89 -7.70 -0.06
CA ALA A 107 -7.95 -8.55 -1.25
C ALA A 107 -8.24 -7.72 -2.51
N ALA A 108 -9.19 -6.78 -2.43
CA ALA A 108 -9.49 -5.83 -3.50
C ALA A 108 -8.26 -5.02 -3.91
N ASN A 109 -7.51 -4.53 -2.92
CA ASN A 109 -6.29 -3.78 -3.12
C ASN A 109 -5.21 -4.61 -3.83
N LEU A 110 -4.91 -5.83 -3.35
CA LEU A 110 -3.90 -6.71 -3.94
C LEU A 110 -4.25 -7.04 -5.39
N VAL A 111 -5.52 -7.37 -5.66
CA VAL A 111 -6.02 -7.64 -7.02
C VAL A 111 -5.87 -6.41 -7.91
N ALA A 112 -6.23 -5.21 -7.43
CA ALA A 112 -6.15 -3.99 -8.21
C ALA A 112 -4.72 -3.61 -8.60
N LEU A 113 -3.77 -3.71 -7.67
CA LEU A 113 -2.35 -3.48 -7.93
C LEU A 113 -1.84 -4.43 -9.02
N ALA A 114 -2.20 -5.71 -8.91
CA ALA A 114 -1.85 -6.71 -9.91
C ALA A 114 -2.45 -6.44 -11.29
N VAL A 115 -3.74 -6.14 -11.36
CA VAL A 115 -4.43 -5.82 -12.61
C VAL A 115 -3.74 -4.65 -13.31
N LEU A 116 -3.46 -3.57 -12.58
CA LEU A 116 -2.85 -2.37 -13.16
C LEU A 116 -1.42 -2.62 -13.66
N ARG A 117 -0.64 -3.43 -12.94
CA ARG A 117 0.71 -3.84 -13.39
C ARG A 117 0.65 -4.71 -14.64
N LEU A 118 -0.31 -5.63 -14.73
CA LEU A 118 -0.41 -6.59 -15.84
C LEU A 118 -1.10 -6.03 -17.09
N LYS A 119 -1.92 -4.99 -16.95
CA LYS A 119 -2.53 -4.30 -18.11
C LYS A 119 -1.51 -3.59 -19.01
N GLY A 120 -0.28 -3.37 -18.55
CA GLY A 120 0.76 -2.68 -19.32
C GLY A 120 0.43 -1.21 -19.64
N VAL A 121 -0.51 -0.61 -18.90
CA VAL A 121 -0.84 0.81 -19.02
C VAL A 121 -0.16 1.61 -17.91
N PRO A 122 0.14 2.91 -18.13
CA PRO A 122 0.67 3.76 -17.07
C PRO A 122 -0.27 3.74 -15.85
N VAL A 123 0.29 3.34 -14.71
CA VAL A 123 -0.39 3.34 -13.42
C VAL A 123 -0.44 4.78 -12.92
N THR A 124 -1.61 5.23 -12.47
CA THR A 124 -1.81 6.57 -11.92
C THR A 124 -2.65 6.46 -10.65
N ALA A 125 -2.56 7.46 -9.76
CA ALA A 125 -3.32 7.48 -8.51
C ALA A 125 -4.84 7.26 -8.74
N ASN A 126 -5.42 7.92 -9.75
CA ASN A 126 -6.84 7.78 -10.07
C ASN A 126 -7.21 6.37 -10.54
N LYS A 127 -6.34 5.70 -11.33
CA LYS A 127 -6.58 4.32 -11.76
C LYS A 127 -6.45 3.34 -10.60
N VAL A 128 -5.45 3.54 -9.74
CA VAL A 128 -5.22 2.74 -8.54
C VAL A 128 -6.45 2.83 -7.62
N GLN A 129 -6.96 4.04 -7.38
CA GLN A 129 -8.18 4.26 -6.63
C GLN A 129 -9.39 3.61 -7.29
N GLY A 130 -9.61 3.85 -8.59
CA GLY A 130 -10.78 3.35 -9.32
C GLY A 130 -10.86 1.83 -9.36
N VAL A 131 -9.80 1.15 -9.79
CA VAL A 131 -9.77 -0.32 -9.86
C VAL A 131 -9.90 -0.95 -8.47
N ALA A 132 -9.23 -0.41 -7.45
CA ALA A 132 -9.35 -0.94 -6.08
C ALA A 132 -10.77 -0.76 -5.51
N SER A 133 -11.41 0.37 -5.75
CA SER A 133 -12.79 0.61 -5.34
C SER A 133 -13.78 -0.29 -6.09
N GLN A 134 -13.59 -0.51 -7.39
CA GLN A 134 -14.39 -1.46 -8.17
C GLN A 134 -14.22 -2.90 -7.65
N ALA A 135 -12.98 -3.33 -7.38
CA ALA A 135 -12.68 -4.64 -6.82
C ALA A 135 -13.37 -4.85 -5.47
N GLN A 136 -13.30 -3.85 -4.58
CA GLN A 136 -13.96 -3.91 -3.28
C GLN A 136 -15.48 -3.99 -3.44
N CYS A 137 -16.04 -3.18 -4.34
CA CYS A 137 -17.48 -3.16 -4.59
C CYS A 137 -17.99 -4.52 -5.06
N TRP A 138 -17.27 -5.13 -6.00
CA TRP A 138 -17.61 -6.42 -6.55
C TRP A 138 -17.52 -7.54 -5.49
N LEU A 139 -16.49 -7.52 -4.63
CA LEU A 139 -16.36 -8.49 -3.53
C LEU A 139 -17.47 -8.33 -2.49
N LEU A 140 -17.88 -7.10 -2.17
CA LEU A 140 -18.99 -6.85 -1.24
C LEU A 140 -20.34 -7.32 -1.82
N GLN A 141 -20.56 -7.09 -3.12
CA GLN A 141 -21.77 -7.54 -3.83
C GLN A 141 -21.87 -9.07 -3.92
N ALA A 142 -20.74 -9.77 -3.95
CA ALA A 142 -20.70 -11.22 -3.90
C ALA A 142 -21.13 -11.80 -2.53
N GLN A 143 -21.32 -10.95 -1.51
CA GLN A 143 -21.79 -11.31 -0.16
C GLN A 143 -20.95 -12.42 0.51
N LEU A 144 -19.67 -12.53 0.16
CA LEU A 144 -18.78 -13.46 0.86
C LEU A 144 -18.41 -12.92 2.23
N THR A 145 -18.46 -13.79 3.23
CA THR A 145 -17.82 -13.51 4.51
C THR A 145 -16.30 -13.56 4.38
N GLU A 146 -15.59 -12.90 5.30
CA GLU A 146 -14.12 -12.95 5.33
C GLU A 146 -13.58 -14.38 5.40
N HIS A 147 -14.27 -15.28 6.10
CA HIS A 147 -13.88 -16.69 6.18
C HIS A 147 -14.04 -17.39 4.83
N GLN A 148 -15.15 -17.14 4.11
CA GLN A 148 -15.41 -17.75 2.81
C GLN A 148 -14.41 -17.33 1.74
N LEU A 149 -13.76 -16.17 1.91
CA LEU A 149 -12.70 -15.71 1.02
C LEU A 149 -11.53 -16.71 0.97
N PHE A 150 -11.23 -17.42 2.07
CA PHE A 150 -10.14 -18.40 2.15
C PHE A 150 -10.55 -19.82 1.73
N LEU A 151 -11.82 -20.03 1.41
CA LEU A 151 -12.34 -21.30 0.92
C LEU A 151 -12.22 -21.38 -0.61
N PRO A 152 -12.37 -22.58 -1.21
CA PRO A 152 -12.33 -22.74 -2.67
C PRO A 152 -13.25 -21.78 -3.43
N THR A 153 -14.44 -21.50 -2.87
CA THR A 153 -15.39 -20.51 -3.43
C THR A 153 -14.79 -19.11 -3.51
N GLY A 154 -14.11 -18.64 -2.45
CA GLY A 154 -13.44 -17.34 -2.44
C GLY A 154 -12.26 -17.27 -3.41
N LYS A 155 -11.49 -18.35 -3.56
CA LYS A 155 -10.40 -18.43 -4.54
C LYS A 155 -10.91 -18.30 -5.98
N GLU A 156 -11.97 -19.03 -6.31
CA GLU A 156 -12.61 -18.95 -7.63
C GLU A 156 -13.21 -17.56 -7.87
N LEU A 157 -13.82 -16.96 -6.83
CA LEU A 157 -14.36 -15.62 -6.91
C LEU A 157 -13.26 -14.59 -7.21
N LEU A 158 -12.13 -14.63 -6.50
CA LEU A 158 -10.99 -13.74 -6.76
C LEU A 158 -10.40 -13.92 -8.16
N ARG A 159 -10.34 -15.16 -8.67
CA ARG A 159 -9.90 -15.43 -10.04
C ARG A 159 -10.81 -14.78 -11.08
N ARG A 160 -12.13 -14.89 -10.90
CA ARG A 160 -13.12 -14.25 -11.78
C ARG A 160 -13.02 -12.73 -11.72
N LEU A 161 -12.89 -12.17 -10.52
CA LEU A 161 -12.69 -10.74 -10.33
C LEU A 161 -11.43 -10.25 -11.05
N PHE A 162 -10.31 -10.92 -10.82
CA PHE A 162 -9.04 -10.59 -11.44
C PHE A 162 -9.14 -10.60 -12.97
N THR A 163 -9.71 -11.66 -13.53
CA THR A 163 -9.93 -11.79 -14.99
C THR A 163 -10.86 -10.68 -15.50
N HIS A 164 -11.97 -10.43 -14.81
CA HIS A 164 -12.93 -9.39 -15.18
C HIS A 164 -12.29 -8.01 -15.22
N LEU A 165 -11.53 -7.64 -14.19
CA LEU A 165 -10.85 -6.35 -14.11
C LEU A 165 -9.66 -6.27 -15.07
N LEU A 166 -9.03 -7.39 -15.43
CA LEU A 166 -7.97 -7.41 -16.44
C LEU A 166 -8.54 -7.19 -17.85
N ASP A 167 -9.68 -7.82 -18.16
CA ASP A 167 -10.34 -7.74 -19.46
C ASP A 167 -11.16 -6.46 -19.64
N GLN A 168 -11.51 -5.75 -18.56
CA GLN A 168 -12.28 -4.51 -18.66
C GLN A 168 -11.52 -3.43 -19.45
N HIS A 169 -12.28 -2.66 -20.22
CA HIS A 169 -11.74 -1.55 -20.99
C HIS A 169 -11.09 -0.48 -20.10
N THR A 170 -9.91 0.01 -20.49
CA THR A 170 -9.06 0.89 -19.66
C THR A 170 -9.71 2.23 -19.31
N ALA A 171 -10.67 2.69 -20.10
CA ALA A 171 -11.49 3.87 -19.80
C ALA A 171 -12.26 3.76 -18.47
N TRP A 172 -12.54 2.53 -18.01
CA TRP A 172 -13.23 2.28 -16.73
C TRP A 172 -12.28 2.20 -15.55
N ASP A 173 -10.96 2.15 -15.74
CA ASP A 173 -10.01 1.97 -14.64
C ASP A 173 -10.01 3.15 -13.65
N THR A 174 -10.45 4.34 -14.07
CA THR A 174 -10.56 5.53 -13.21
C THR A 174 -11.93 5.67 -12.55
N TYR A 175 -12.90 4.80 -12.88
CA TYR A 175 -14.24 4.88 -12.32
C TYR A 175 -14.23 4.43 -10.86
N THR A 176 -14.81 5.24 -9.97
CA THR A 176 -15.00 4.92 -8.55
C THR A 176 -16.50 4.78 -8.29
N PRO A 177 -17.01 3.59 -7.92
CA PRO A 177 -18.45 3.42 -7.66
C PRO A 177 -18.91 4.21 -6.43
N ASP A 178 -19.97 5.01 -6.58
CA ASP A 178 -20.46 5.94 -5.54
C ASP A 178 -20.95 5.27 -4.25
N HIS A 179 -21.41 4.01 -4.34
CA HIS A 179 -22.00 3.28 -3.21
C HIS A 179 -21.02 2.37 -2.47
N CYS A 180 -19.75 2.37 -2.88
CA CYS A 180 -18.75 1.47 -2.35
C CYS A 180 -17.69 2.24 -1.56
N SER A 181 -17.28 1.65 -0.44
CA SER A 181 -16.37 2.29 0.49
C SER A 181 -15.03 2.65 -0.19
N PRO A 182 -14.46 3.84 0.08
CA PRO A 182 -13.18 4.24 -0.51
C PRO A 182 -11.96 3.60 0.19
N HIS A 183 -12.16 2.67 1.14
CA HIS A 183 -11.04 2.12 1.93
C HIS A 183 -10.01 1.37 1.07
N ALA A 184 -10.43 0.56 0.10
CA ALA A 184 -9.48 -0.15 -0.76
C ALA A 184 -8.72 0.82 -1.66
N GLY A 185 -9.43 1.82 -2.18
CA GLY A 185 -8.84 2.91 -2.97
C GLY A 185 -7.78 3.69 -2.20
N ARG A 186 -8.07 4.07 -0.94
CA ARG A 186 -7.10 4.76 -0.06
C ARG A 186 -5.89 3.90 0.26
N LEU A 187 -6.09 2.63 0.61
CA LEU A 187 -4.99 1.70 0.82
C LEU A 187 -4.11 1.57 -0.44
N ALA A 188 -4.74 1.51 -1.62
CA ALA A 188 -4.03 1.33 -2.89
C ALA A 188 -3.25 2.59 -3.27
N GLN A 189 -3.87 3.75 -3.08
CA GLN A 189 -3.25 5.03 -3.31
C GLN A 189 -2.02 5.23 -2.42
N ASP A 190 -2.07 4.86 -1.15
CA ASP A 190 -0.92 4.98 -0.25
C ASP A 190 0.23 4.04 -0.62
N VAL A 191 -0.07 2.79 -0.99
CA VAL A 191 0.95 1.87 -1.53
C VAL A 191 1.58 2.45 -2.80
N TYR A 192 0.77 2.97 -3.72
CA TYR A 192 1.25 3.63 -4.93
C TYR A 192 2.08 4.89 -4.63
N ALA A 193 1.66 5.70 -3.66
CA ALA A 193 2.37 6.91 -3.25
C ALA A 193 3.73 6.57 -2.64
N LEU A 194 3.81 5.55 -1.79
CA LEU A 194 5.05 5.04 -1.23
C LEU A 194 5.99 4.51 -2.31
N THR A 195 5.48 3.69 -3.23
CA THR A 195 6.28 3.05 -4.30
C THR A 195 6.79 4.04 -5.33
N CYS A 196 6.08 5.16 -5.55
CA CYS A 196 6.50 6.24 -6.45
C CYS A 196 7.25 7.38 -5.74
N GLY A 197 7.46 7.29 -4.42
CA GLY A 197 8.12 8.35 -3.63
C GLY A 197 7.30 9.64 -3.47
N ASN A 198 6.01 9.63 -3.82
CA ASN A 198 5.12 10.77 -3.68
C ASN A 198 4.57 10.87 -2.25
N LEU A 199 5.45 11.17 -1.28
CA LEU A 199 5.08 11.19 0.13
C LEU A 199 3.99 12.21 0.47
N MET A 200 3.87 13.29 -0.30
CA MET A 200 2.82 14.29 -0.08
C MET A 200 1.40 13.71 -0.23
N ALA A 201 1.25 12.67 -1.06
CA ALA A 201 -0.01 12.00 -1.33
C ALA A 201 -0.39 10.90 -0.31
N VAL A 202 0.50 10.57 0.64
CA VAL A 202 0.24 9.57 1.68
C VAL A 202 -0.80 10.09 2.68
N GLN A 203 -1.80 9.26 2.97
CA GLN A 203 -2.97 9.61 3.79
C GLN A 203 -3.03 8.84 5.11
N LEU A 204 -2.73 7.54 5.10
CA LEU A 204 -2.86 6.66 6.26
C LEU A 204 -1.70 6.92 7.24
N PRO A 205 -1.99 7.10 8.54
CA PRO A 205 -0.96 7.31 9.55
C PRO A 205 0.13 6.24 9.59
N ALA A 206 -0.23 4.97 9.33
CA ALA A 206 0.69 3.84 9.36
C ALA A 206 1.63 3.78 8.15
N ALA A 207 1.23 4.31 6.98
CA ALA A 207 2.04 4.31 5.77
C ALA A 207 3.37 5.07 5.95
N TRP A 208 3.38 6.10 6.80
CA TRP A 208 4.58 6.86 7.15
C TRP A 208 5.68 6.01 7.81
N SER A 209 5.33 4.91 8.48
CA SER A 209 6.31 4.00 9.09
C SER A 209 6.99 3.06 8.08
N LEU A 210 6.49 3.03 6.84
CA LEU A 210 6.94 2.15 5.77
C LEU A 210 7.78 2.86 4.71
N VAL A 211 8.08 4.15 4.88
CA VAL A 211 8.87 4.93 3.92
C VAL A 211 10.25 4.31 3.69
N ARG A 212 10.93 3.89 4.76
CA ARG A 212 12.21 3.17 4.64
C ARG A 212 12.09 1.89 3.81
N VAL A 213 11.10 1.06 4.11
CA VAL A 213 10.89 -0.22 3.41
C VAL A 213 10.60 0.04 1.93
N ALA A 214 9.70 0.99 1.63
CA ALA A 214 9.39 1.37 0.27
C ALA A 214 10.62 1.88 -0.49
N ALA A 215 11.52 2.63 0.17
CA ALA A 215 12.75 3.12 -0.43
C ALA A 215 13.75 2.01 -0.78
N LEU A 216 13.85 0.99 0.08
CA LEU A 216 14.72 -0.16 -0.14
C LEU A 216 14.19 -1.08 -1.26
N GLU A 217 12.89 -1.33 -1.29
CA GLU A 217 12.25 -2.23 -2.27
C GLU A 217 12.11 -1.61 -3.67
N ASN A 218 11.80 -0.32 -3.78
CA ASN A 218 11.43 0.31 -5.07
C ASN A 218 12.48 1.24 -5.67
N HIS A 219 13.71 1.20 -5.15
CA HIS A 219 14.79 2.06 -5.62
C HIS A 219 14.42 3.57 -5.65
N LEU A 220 13.71 4.08 -4.62
CA LEU A 220 13.40 5.52 -4.47
C LEU A 220 14.66 6.42 -4.36
N LEU A 221 15.85 5.81 -4.44
CA LEU A 221 17.18 6.39 -4.36
C LEU A 221 17.80 6.72 -5.74
N ARG A 222 17.08 6.45 -6.85
CA ARG A 222 17.52 6.80 -8.21
C ARG A 222 16.97 8.16 -8.63
#